data_AF-A0A8K0J873-F1
#
_entry.id   AF-A0A8K0J873-F1
#
_cell.length_a   1.000
_cell.length_b   1.000
_cell.length_c   1.000
_cell.angle_alpha   90.00
_cell.angle_beta   90.00
_cell.angle_gamma   90.00
#
_symmetry.space_group_name_H-M   'P 1'
#
loop_
_entity.id
_entity.type
_entity.pdbx_description
1 polymer ?
#
loop_
_entity_poly.entity_id
_entity_poly.type
_entity_poly.pdbx_seq_one_letter_code
_entity_poly.pdbx_strand_id
1 'polypeptide(L)' 'MAGAQQYKDVEILFVLKAILRGLSLRWIMAMFESRFGRGLTENQVRYIKNKYGRDPRFG' A
#
# COMPACT_ATOMS: atom_id res chain seq x y z
N MET A 1 14.92 -5.15 -17.62
CA MET A 1 13.72 -5.71 -16.97
C MET A 1 13.76 -5.29 -15.50
N ALA A 2 13.01 -4.26 -15.12
CA ALA A 2 13.01 -3.76 -13.75
C ALA A 2 12.29 -4.77 -12.85
N GLY A 3 13.00 -5.35 -11.89
CA GLY A 3 12.41 -6.29 -10.92
C GLY A 3 11.21 -5.63 -10.26
N ALA A 4 10.06 -6.32 -10.28
CA ALA A 4 8.83 -5.80 -9.69
C ALA A 4 9.11 -5.38 -8.25
N GLN A 5 8.76 -4.14 -7.88
CA GLN A 5 8.93 -3.66 -6.52
C GLN A 5 8.17 -4.58 -5.56
N GLN A 6 8.91 -5.25 -4.69
CA GLN A 6 8.33 -6.14 -3.70
C GLN A 6 7.86 -5.33 -2.50
N TYR A 7 6.60 -5.51 -2.12
CA TYR A 7 6.04 -4.99 -0.88
C TYR A 7 6.00 -6.12 0.13
N LYS A 8 6.44 -5.83 1.35
CA LYS A 8 6.30 -6.75 2.48
C LYS A 8 4.84 -6.84 2.88
N ASP A 9 4.44 -7.96 3.45
CA ASP A 9 3.06 -8.19 3.93
C ASP A 9 2.57 -7.08 4.86
N VAL A 10 3.44 -6.59 5.75
CA VAL A 10 3.11 -5.49 6.67
C VAL A 10 2.82 -4.17 5.96
N GLU A 11 3.46 -3.91 4.82
CA GLU A 11 3.26 -2.71 4.01
C GLU A 11 1.95 -2.82 3.22
N ILE A 12 1.68 -4.00 2.64
CA ILE A 12 0.43 -4.31 1.95
C ILE A 12 -0.75 -4.17 2.92
N LEU A 13 -0.67 -4.80 4.10
CA LEU A 13 -1.69 -4.74 5.14
C LEU A 13 -1.94 -3.31 5.61
N PHE A 14 -0.88 -2.51 5.79
CA PHE A 14 -1.02 -1.12 6.18
C PHE A 14 -1.84 -0.32 5.16
N VAL A 15 -1.49 -0.44 3.87
CA VAL A 15 -2.18 0.27 2.79
C VAL A 15 -3.63 -0.18 2.68
N LEU A 16 -3.89 -1.49 2.66
CA LEU A 16 -5.25 -2.02 2.51
C LEU A 16 -6.15 -1.64 3.69
N LYS A 17 -5.66 -1.73 4.93
CA LYS A 17 -6.42 -1.29 6.12
C LYS A 17 -6.72 0.20 6.09
N ALA A 18 -5.77 1.04 5.64
CA ALA A 18 -5.99 2.47 5.53
C ALA A 18 -7.06 2.81 4.48
N ILE A 19 -7.05 2.10 3.34
CA ILE A 19 -8.08 2.22 2.30
C ILE A 19 -9.45 1.78 2.82
N LEU A 20 -9.53 0.63 3.51
CA LEU A 20 -10.78 0.13 4.10
C LEU A 20 -11.38 1.08 5.14
N ARG A 21 -10.53 1.83 5.85
CA ARG A 21 -10.93 2.89 6.79
C ARG A 21 -11.31 4.22 6.12
N GLY A 22 -11.24 4.30 4.79
CA GLY A 22 -11.58 5.52 4.04
C GLY A 22 -10.55 6.64 4.16
N LEU A 23 -9.30 6.32 4.53
CA LEU A 23 -8.25 7.34 4.68
C LEU A 23 -7.81 7.86 3.30
N SER A 24 -7.49 9.15 3.23
CA SER A 24 -7.11 9.80 1.97
C SER A 24 -5.76 9.32 1.46
N LEU A 25 -5.57 9.32 0.14
CA LEU A 25 -4.30 8.91 -0.50
C LEU A 25 -3.10 9.70 0.05
N ARG A 26 -3.26 11.02 0.24
CA ARG A 26 -2.22 11.88 0.81
C ARG A 26 -1.83 11.43 2.22
N TRP A 27 -2.81 11.07 3.05
CA TRP A 27 -2.54 10.53 4.39
C TRP A 27 -1.82 9.19 4.32
N ILE A 28 -2.27 8.28 3.45
CA ILE A 28 -1.67 6.95 3.26
C ILE A 28 -0.21 7.08 2.86
N MET A 29 0.09 7.92 1.86
CA MET A 29 1.46 8.13 1.37
C MET A 29 2.36 8.71 2.47
N ALA A 30 1.91 9.75 3.16
CA ALA A 30 2.70 10.39 4.22
C ALA A 30 2.98 9.43 5.39
N MET A 31 1.98 8.67 5.83
CA MET A 31 2.16 7.72 6.92
C MET A 31 2.93 6.48 6.51
N PHE A 32 2.83 6.06 5.25
CA PHE A 32 3.63 4.97 4.72
C PHE A 32 5.11 5.33 4.73
N GLU A 33 5.45 6.53 4.24
CA GLU A 33 6.82 7.05 4.26
C GLU A 33 7.36 7.16 5.69
N SER A 34 6.58 7.76 6.60
CA SER A 34 6.96 7.88 8.01
C SER A 34 7.18 6.52 8.68
N ARG A 35 6.37 5.51 8.35
CA ARG A 35 6.42 4.19 9.00
C ARG A 35 7.47 3.24 8.41
N PHE A 36 7.69 3.29 7.10
CA PHE A 36 8.52 2.31 6.39
C PHE A 36 9.78 2.92 5.76
N GLY A 37 9.98 4.23 5.89
CA GLY A 37 11.17 4.93 5.40
C GLY A 37 11.28 5.00 3.87
N ARG A 38 10.19 4.73 3.15
CA ARG A 38 10.13 4.83 1.69
C ARG A 38 8.78 5.38 1.25
N GLY A 39 8.76 6.23 0.23
CA GLY A 39 7.53 6.80 -0.31
C GLY A 39 6.72 5.81 -1.14
N LEU A 40 5.41 6.08 -1.22
CA LEU A 40 4.53 5.53 -2.24
C LEU A 40 4.04 6.66 -3.14
N THR A 41 3.92 6.37 -4.42
CA THR A 41 3.15 7.17 -5.39
C THR A 41 1.69 6.73 -5.38
N GLU A 42 0.78 7.58 -5.87
CA GLU A 42 -0.62 7.24 -6.02
C GLU A 42 -0.82 5.96 -6.87
N ASN A 43 -0.06 5.82 -7.95
CA ASN A 43 -0.12 4.63 -8.81
C ASN A 43 0.29 3.36 -8.06
N GLN A 44 1.28 3.45 -7.16
CA GLN A 44 1.70 2.31 -6.33
C GLN A 44 0.62 1.96 -5.29
N VAL A 45 -0.03 2.94 -4.67
CA VAL A 45 -1.17 2.68 -3.77
C VAL A 45 -2.30 1.97 -4.52
N ARG A 46 -2.62 2.43 -5.73
CA ARG A 46 -3.64 1.81 -6.59
C ARG A 46 -3.25 0.40 -7.04
N TYR A 47 -1.97 0.19 -7.37
CA TYR A 47 -1.44 -1.14 -7.68
C TYR A 47 -1.60 -2.10 -6.50
N ILE A 48 -1.22 -1.67 -5.29
CA ILE A 48 -1.36 -2.49 -4.08
C ILE A 48 -2.82 -2.86 -3.86
N LYS A 49 -3.74 -1.89 -3.94
CA LYS A 49 -5.18 -2.11 -3.84
C LYS A 49 -5.67 -3.15 -4.86
N ASN A 50 -5.32 -2.97 -6.13
CA ASN A 50 -5.84 -3.82 -7.20
C ASN A 50 -5.24 -5.23 -7.17
N LYS A 51 -3.96 -5.35 -6.85
CA LYS A 51 -3.25 -6.64 -6.82
C LYS A 51 -3.56 -7.46 -5.58
N TYR A 52 -3.59 -6.84 -4.41
CA TYR A 52 -3.69 -7.55 -3.13
C TYR A 52 -5.04 -7.38 -2.43
N GLY A 53 -5.87 -6.41 -2.83
CA GLY A 53 -7.15 -6.15 -2.16
C GLY A 53 -8.23 -7.22 -2.36
N ARG A 54 -7.97 -8.24 -3.19
CA ARG A 54 -8.83 -9.43 -3.36
C ARG A 54 -8.18 -10.71 -2.81
N ASP A 55 -6.97 -10.60 -2.26
CA ASP A 55 -6.25 -11.75 -1.72
C ASP A 55 -6.76 -12.03 -0.30
N PRO A 56 -7.28 -13.25 -0.02
CA PRO A 56 -7.79 -13.61 1.32
C PRO A 56 -6.74 -13.51 2.43
N ARG A 57 -5.45 -13.44 2.09
CA ARG A 57 -4.37 -13.23 3.07
C ARG A 57 -4.36 -11.82 3.63
N PHE A 58 -4.92 -10.86 2.89
CA PHE A 58 -4.88 -9.44 3.23
C PHE A 58 -6.27 -8.80 3.35
N GLY A 59 -7.33 -9.55 3.00
CA GLY A 59 -8.74 -9.20 3.10
C GLY A 59 -9.49 -10.18 3.99
#